data_AF-A0A9R0U944-F1
#
_entry.id   AF-A0A9R0U944-F1
#
_cell.length_a   1.000
_cell.length_b   1.000
_cell.length_c   1.000
_cell.angle_alpha   90.00
_cell.angle_beta   90.00
_cell.angle_gamma   90.00
#
_symmetry.space_group_name_H-M   'P 1'
#
loop_
_entity.id
_entity.type
_entity.pdbx_description
1 polymer ?
#
loop_
_entity_poly.entity_id
_entity_poly.type
_entity_poly.pdbx_seq_one_letter_code
_entity_poly.pdbx_strand_id
1 'polypeptide(L)'
;MKRRLITCIVALTVPLTTVVGAPAQAAPATRGSAHPNVDVITIIQAAKAAYDAYKSFASGGGSLNTAVSRILTAIQQAQDSIINHIDAIAATDARACAQDAIVDFPNFDRLTPDNQQAFAVAATKCSNLIDSLLGTVADKHAKDQLGYSANAVGPIALVTRSRSGLSNQSFVPVLRDTNQQISTSLAPSCSFVFDPDFQGKVWACASYDGGFDEELDRTRAQTFAAANTSWPMANQTLAQLAGL
;
A
#
# COMPACT_ATOMS: atom_id res chain seq x y z
N MET A 1 14.55 40.62 -6.83
CA MET A 1 15.66 39.65 -6.62
C MET A 1 15.87 38.86 -7.91
N LYS A 2 17.04 39.00 -8.55
CA LYS A 2 17.36 38.41 -9.87
C LYS A 2 17.88 36.98 -9.70
N ARG A 3 17.19 35.98 -10.25
CA ARG A 3 17.69 34.60 -10.36
C ARG A 3 18.60 34.49 -11.60
N ARG A 4 19.87 34.12 -11.41
CA ARG A 4 20.81 33.76 -12.48
C ARG A 4 20.85 32.23 -12.60
N LEU A 5 20.46 31.72 -13.75
CA LEU A 5 20.65 30.32 -14.15
C LEU A 5 22.07 30.17 -14.69
N ILE A 6 22.86 29.29 -14.07
CA ILE A 6 24.20 28.91 -14.53
C ILE A 6 24.03 27.57 -15.25
N THR A 7 24.19 27.60 -16.58
CA THR A 7 24.22 26.43 -17.44
C THR A 7 25.66 25.91 -17.54
N CYS A 8 25.97 24.80 -16.89
CA CYS A 8 27.25 24.11 -17.06
C CYS A 8 27.17 23.13 -18.24
N ILE A 9 27.93 23.40 -19.30
CA ILE A 9 28.18 22.49 -20.42
C ILE A 9 29.34 21.59 -19.99
N VAL A 10 29.08 20.28 -19.84
CA VAL A 10 30.14 19.28 -19.61
C VAL A 10 30.43 18.59 -20.94
N ALA A 11 31.68 18.70 -21.39
CA ALA A 11 32.21 18.06 -22.59
C ALA A 11 32.39 16.55 -22.36
N LEU A 12 31.83 15.74 -23.27
CA LEU A 12 32.01 14.30 -23.33
C LEU A 12 33.27 13.95 -24.14
N THR A 13 34.30 13.45 -23.48
CA THR A 13 35.42 12.74 -24.09
C THR A 13 35.22 11.24 -23.92
N VAL A 14 35.17 10.48 -25.02
CA VAL A 14 35.04 9.01 -25.02
C VAL A 14 36.43 8.39 -25.23
N PRO A 15 36.94 7.56 -24.30
CA PRO A 15 37.95 6.56 -24.62
C PRO A 15 37.29 5.19 -24.80
N LEU A 16 37.58 4.51 -25.91
CA LEU A 16 37.32 3.08 -26.08
C LEU A 16 38.37 2.27 -25.31
N THR A 17 37.94 1.51 -24.31
CA THR A 17 38.75 0.43 -23.71
C THR A 17 37.87 -0.78 -23.41
N THR A 18 38.27 -1.93 -23.94
CA THR A 18 37.69 -3.27 -23.76
C THR A 18 38.07 -3.88 -22.40
N VAL A 19 37.11 -4.17 -21.51
CA VAL A 19 37.31 -5.06 -20.34
C VAL A 19 35.99 -5.74 -19.90
N VAL A 20 36.02 -7.07 -19.91
CA VAL A 20 35.44 -8.08 -18.97
C VAL A 20 34.24 -7.68 -18.09
N GLY A 21 33.14 -8.45 -18.22
CA GLY A 21 32.03 -8.66 -17.29
C GLY A 21 31.83 -7.65 -16.15
N ALA A 22 31.07 -6.59 -16.42
CA ALA A 22 30.61 -5.66 -15.39
C ALA A 22 29.45 -6.28 -14.57
N PRO A 23 29.36 -6.05 -13.24
CA PRO A 23 28.17 -6.37 -12.47
C PRO A 23 27.01 -5.55 -13.01
N ALA A 24 25.79 -6.12 -12.98
CA ALA A 24 24.57 -5.42 -13.37
C ALA A 24 24.48 -4.06 -12.66
N GLN A 25 24.76 -2.99 -13.40
CA GLN A 25 24.61 -1.63 -12.91
C GLN A 25 23.12 -1.34 -12.88
N ALA A 26 22.56 -1.27 -11.68
CA ALA A 26 21.23 -0.72 -11.45
C ALA A 26 21.17 0.65 -12.13
N ALA A 27 20.21 0.83 -13.04
CA ALA A 27 20.01 2.09 -13.73
C ALA A 27 19.87 3.23 -12.71
N PRO A 28 20.45 4.41 -12.98
CA PRO A 28 20.31 5.56 -12.09
C PRO A 28 18.82 5.90 -11.97
N ALA A 29 18.30 5.92 -10.74
CA ALA A 29 16.95 6.38 -10.45
C ALA A 29 16.82 7.84 -10.92
N THR A 30 16.15 8.04 -12.05
CA THR A 30 15.75 9.37 -12.51
C THR A 30 14.79 9.96 -11.49
N ARG A 31 15.31 10.89 -10.69
CA ARG A 31 14.53 11.74 -9.80
C ARG A 31 13.61 12.61 -10.68
N GLY A 32 12.40 12.15 -10.92
CA GLY A 32 11.39 12.85 -11.72
C GLY A 32 10.76 11.97 -12.80
N SER A 33 9.95 11.01 -12.39
CA SER A 33 8.80 10.60 -13.19
C SER A 33 7.59 10.90 -12.33
N ALA A 34 6.77 11.84 -12.77
CA ALA A 34 5.41 11.96 -12.27
C ALA A 34 4.85 10.54 -12.22
N HIS A 35 4.50 10.07 -11.01
CA HIS A 35 3.69 8.87 -10.90
C HIS A 35 2.50 9.08 -11.84
N PRO A 36 2.07 8.07 -12.63
CA PRO A 36 0.78 8.17 -13.30
C PRO A 36 -0.24 8.68 -12.28
N ASN A 37 -1.21 9.46 -12.72
CA ASN A 37 -2.21 10.10 -11.87
C ASN A 37 -3.10 9.03 -11.22
N VAL A 38 -2.53 8.28 -10.27
CA VAL A 38 -3.13 7.15 -9.59
C VAL A 38 -4.01 7.76 -8.53
N ASP A 39 -5.30 7.46 -8.62
CA ASP A 39 -6.27 7.87 -7.61
C ASP A 39 -6.08 6.99 -6.36
N VAL A 40 -5.09 7.37 -5.57
CA VAL A 40 -4.72 6.77 -4.28
C VAL A 40 -5.90 6.77 -3.30
N ILE A 41 -6.73 7.81 -3.34
CA ILE A 41 -7.91 7.92 -2.48
C ILE A 41 -8.91 6.81 -2.80
N THR A 42 -9.14 6.54 -4.09
CA THR A 42 -9.99 5.41 -4.51
C THR A 42 -9.44 4.06 -4.02
N ILE A 43 -8.12 3.86 -4.03
CA ILE A 43 -7.50 2.64 -3.51
C ILE A 43 -7.74 2.51 -1.99
N ILE A 44 -7.54 3.60 -1.24
CA ILE A 44 -7.79 3.64 0.21
C ILE A 44 -9.25 3.31 0.53
N GLN A 45 -10.19 3.91 -0.20
CA GLN A 45 -11.62 3.69 0.00
C GLN A 45 -12.03 2.25 -0.34
N ALA A 46 -11.48 1.67 -1.41
CA ALA A 46 -11.73 0.28 -1.78
C ALA A 46 -11.20 -0.71 -0.72
N ALA A 47 -9.96 -0.54 -0.27
CA ALA A 47 -9.38 -1.37 0.78
C ALA A 47 -10.19 -1.25 2.08
N LYS A 48 -10.56 -0.03 2.47
CA LYS A 48 -11.47 0.24 3.59
C LYS A 48 -12.75 -0.59 3.48
N ALA A 49 -13.45 -0.46 2.35
CA ALA A 49 -14.72 -1.12 2.13
C ALA A 49 -14.59 -2.64 2.15
N ALA A 50 -13.49 -3.18 1.62
CA ALA A 50 -13.21 -4.60 1.63
C ALA A 50 -12.99 -5.14 3.06
N TYR A 51 -12.20 -4.46 3.88
CA TYR A 51 -12.02 -4.86 5.29
C TYR A 51 -13.30 -4.67 6.12
N ASP A 52 -14.07 -3.60 5.90
CA ASP A 52 -15.35 -3.39 6.58
C ASP A 52 -16.35 -4.50 6.22
N ALA A 53 -16.39 -4.93 4.95
CA ALA A 53 -17.21 -6.04 4.49
C ALA A 53 -16.80 -7.36 5.15
N TYR A 54 -15.51 -7.67 5.24
CA TYR A 54 -15.03 -8.86 5.94
C TYR A 54 -15.34 -8.81 7.44
N LYS A 55 -15.09 -7.67 8.09
CA LYS A 55 -15.36 -7.48 9.52
C LYS A 55 -16.83 -7.69 9.85
N SER A 56 -17.72 -7.12 9.05
CA SER A 56 -19.16 -7.30 9.19
C SER A 56 -19.57 -8.78 9.09
N PHE A 57 -18.98 -9.54 8.18
CA PHE A 57 -19.20 -10.99 8.11
C PHE A 57 -18.66 -11.71 9.35
N ALA A 58 -17.42 -11.45 9.74
CA ALA A 58 -16.78 -12.12 10.87
C ALA A 58 -17.47 -11.86 12.21
N SER A 59 -18.12 -10.70 12.36
CA SER A 59 -18.92 -10.35 13.55
C SER A 59 -20.38 -10.82 13.48
N GLY A 60 -20.74 -11.67 12.51
CA GLY A 60 -22.11 -12.20 12.34
C GLY A 60 -23.13 -11.22 11.74
N GLY A 61 -22.68 -10.06 11.24
CA GLY A 61 -23.53 -9.00 10.67
C GLY A 61 -23.94 -9.21 9.20
N GLY A 62 -23.54 -10.31 8.56
CA GLY A 62 -23.88 -10.59 7.17
C GLY A 62 -23.48 -11.99 6.72
N SER A 63 -23.95 -12.40 5.53
CA SER A 63 -23.55 -13.68 4.94
C SER A 63 -22.17 -13.58 4.28
N LEU A 64 -21.46 -14.71 4.20
CA LEU A 64 -20.18 -14.80 3.49
C LEU A 64 -20.32 -14.37 2.02
N ASN A 65 -21.42 -14.73 1.35
CA ASN A 65 -21.69 -14.31 -0.03
C ASN A 65 -21.80 -12.79 -0.15
N THR A 66 -22.43 -12.13 0.82
CA THR A 66 -22.53 -10.66 0.86
C THR A 66 -21.17 -10.02 1.03
N ALA A 67 -20.31 -10.56 1.91
CA ALA A 67 -18.96 -10.06 2.08
C ALA A 67 -18.10 -10.24 0.83
N VAL A 68 -18.13 -11.41 0.19
CA VAL A 68 -17.44 -11.68 -1.09
C VAL A 68 -17.87 -10.66 -2.14
N SER A 69 -19.17 -10.46 -2.34
CA SER A 69 -19.70 -9.52 -3.35
C SER A 69 -19.28 -8.07 -3.08
N ARG A 70 -19.27 -7.62 -1.82
CA ARG A 70 -18.84 -6.28 -1.44
C ARG A 70 -17.33 -6.08 -1.63
N ILE A 71 -16.53 -7.06 -1.23
CA ILE A 71 -15.06 -7.04 -1.43
C ILE A 71 -14.76 -7.01 -2.92
N LEU A 72 -15.44 -7.85 -3.71
CA LEU A 72 -15.28 -7.89 -5.16
C LEU A 72 -15.62 -6.55 -5.80
N THR A 73 -16.76 -5.94 -5.42
CA THR A 73 -17.18 -4.64 -5.94
C THR A 73 -16.16 -3.56 -5.60
N ALA A 74 -15.69 -3.50 -4.35
CA ALA A 74 -14.71 -2.51 -3.92
C ALA A 74 -13.39 -2.64 -4.70
N ILE A 75 -12.88 -3.86 -4.87
CA ILE A 75 -11.64 -4.12 -5.60
C ILE A 75 -11.81 -3.82 -7.10
N GLN A 76 -12.95 -4.19 -7.70
CA GLN A 76 -13.24 -3.90 -9.11
C GLN A 76 -13.30 -2.41 -9.40
N GLN A 77 -13.94 -1.63 -8.51
CA GLN A 77 -14.03 -0.17 -8.65
C GLN A 77 -12.66 0.52 -8.62
N ALA A 78 -11.70 -0.08 -7.92
CA ALA A 78 -10.34 0.44 -7.80
C ALA A 78 -9.32 -0.35 -8.63
N GLN A 79 -9.73 -1.32 -9.46
CA GLN A 79 -8.80 -2.28 -10.07
C GLN A 79 -7.71 -1.59 -10.89
N ASP A 80 -8.08 -0.69 -11.80
CA ASP A 80 -7.12 0.04 -12.63
C ASP A 80 -6.19 0.90 -11.77
N SER A 81 -6.73 1.60 -10.76
CA SER A 81 -5.93 2.38 -9.82
C SER A 81 -4.95 1.50 -9.05
N ILE A 82 -5.38 0.33 -8.56
CA ILE A 82 -4.55 -0.61 -7.82
C ILE A 82 -3.46 -1.19 -8.72
N ILE A 83 -3.79 -1.64 -9.94
CA ILE A 83 -2.81 -2.20 -10.90
C ILE A 83 -1.77 -1.13 -11.28
N ASN A 84 -2.22 0.07 -11.62
CA ASN A 84 -1.31 1.18 -11.97
C ASN A 84 -0.40 1.57 -10.80
N HIS A 85 -0.85 1.40 -9.55
CA HIS A 85 -0.02 1.59 -8.37
C HIS A 85 0.96 0.44 -8.17
N ILE A 86 0.49 -0.80 -8.35
CA ILE A 86 1.28 -2.03 -8.24
C ILE A 86 2.47 -2.00 -9.22
N ASP A 87 2.32 -1.42 -10.41
CA ASP A 87 3.42 -1.25 -11.37
C ASP A 87 4.62 -0.46 -10.85
N ALA A 88 4.43 0.38 -9.83
CA ALA A 88 5.49 1.15 -9.19
C ALA A 88 6.20 0.40 -8.04
N ILE A 89 5.79 -0.83 -7.71
CA ILE A 89 6.44 -1.64 -6.65
C ILE A 89 7.84 -2.05 -7.10
N ALA A 90 8.85 -1.70 -6.29
CA ALA A 90 10.24 -2.09 -6.52
C ALA A 90 10.49 -3.61 -6.40
N ALA A 91 9.66 -4.33 -5.64
CA ALA A 91 9.71 -5.77 -5.49
C ALA A 91 8.82 -6.50 -6.52
N THR A 92 9.43 -6.96 -7.61
CA THR A 92 8.74 -7.61 -8.73
C THR A 92 7.86 -8.80 -8.31
N ASP A 93 8.27 -9.56 -7.30
CA ASP A 93 7.51 -10.74 -6.83
C ASP A 93 6.22 -10.34 -6.09
N ALA A 94 6.29 -9.32 -5.23
CA ALA A 94 5.11 -8.79 -4.54
C ALA A 94 4.12 -8.17 -5.54
N ARG A 95 4.67 -7.53 -6.57
CA ARG A 95 3.88 -6.97 -7.67
C ARG A 95 3.09 -8.06 -8.39
N ALA A 96 3.78 -9.08 -8.88
CA ALA A 96 3.17 -10.16 -9.64
C ALA A 96 2.09 -10.86 -8.82
N CYS A 97 2.37 -11.20 -7.56
CA CYS A 97 1.39 -11.91 -6.74
C CYS A 97 0.16 -11.05 -6.40
N ALA A 98 0.32 -9.75 -6.22
CA ALA A 98 -0.80 -8.85 -5.95
C ALA A 98 -1.68 -8.68 -7.18
N GLN A 99 -1.05 -8.53 -8.36
CA GLN A 99 -1.76 -8.45 -9.63
C GLN A 99 -2.55 -9.74 -9.92
N ASP A 100 -1.93 -10.90 -9.77
CA ASP A 100 -2.58 -12.21 -9.94
C ASP A 100 -3.80 -12.33 -9.02
N ALA A 101 -3.64 -12.02 -7.74
CA ALA A 101 -4.74 -12.09 -6.78
C ALA A 101 -5.92 -11.18 -7.16
N ILE A 102 -5.65 -9.95 -7.62
CA ILE A 102 -6.69 -8.98 -8.00
C ILE A 102 -7.39 -9.37 -9.30
N VAL A 103 -6.63 -9.85 -10.29
CA VAL A 103 -7.16 -10.23 -11.60
C VAL A 103 -8.02 -11.50 -11.51
N ASP A 104 -7.60 -12.46 -10.70
CA ASP A 104 -8.27 -13.76 -10.63
C ASP A 104 -9.38 -13.82 -9.58
N PHE A 105 -9.40 -12.94 -8.57
CA PHE A 105 -10.43 -12.92 -7.53
C PHE A 105 -11.88 -12.85 -8.07
N PRO A 106 -12.21 -12.08 -9.13
CA PRO A 106 -13.54 -12.11 -9.75
C PRO A 106 -14.01 -13.49 -10.24
N ASN A 107 -13.09 -14.40 -10.52
CA ASN A 107 -13.40 -15.75 -10.98
C ASN A 107 -13.48 -16.78 -9.84
N PHE A 108 -13.18 -16.38 -8.60
CA PHE A 108 -13.07 -17.27 -7.45
C PHE A 108 -14.31 -18.17 -7.23
N ASP A 109 -15.52 -17.62 -7.34
CA ASP A 109 -16.76 -18.38 -7.16
C ASP A 109 -17.03 -19.40 -8.28
N ARG A 110 -16.32 -19.30 -9.41
CA ARG A 110 -16.43 -20.22 -10.56
C ARG A 110 -15.38 -21.33 -10.53
N LEU A 111 -14.43 -21.25 -9.60
CA LEU A 111 -13.39 -22.26 -9.44
C LEU A 111 -13.95 -23.53 -8.79
N THR A 112 -13.33 -24.67 -9.07
CA THR A 112 -13.56 -25.90 -8.31
C THR A 112 -13.12 -25.70 -6.85
N PRO A 113 -13.65 -26.48 -5.87
CA PRO A 113 -13.25 -26.35 -4.47
C PRO A 113 -11.73 -26.43 -4.25
N ASP A 114 -11.04 -27.35 -4.93
CA ASP A 114 -9.58 -27.49 -4.85
C ASP A 114 -8.86 -26.23 -5.36
N ASN A 115 -9.35 -25.64 -6.45
CA ASN A 115 -8.79 -24.40 -7.01
C ASN A 115 -9.11 -23.19 -6.12
N GLN A 116 -10.26 -23.16 -5.43
CA GLN A 116 -10.57 -22.14 -4.43
C GLN A 116 -9.62 -22.21 -3.24
N GLN A 117 -9.29 -23.42 -2.78
CA GLN A 117 -8.32 -23.60 -1.71
C GLN A 117 -6.92 -23.19 -2.17
N ALA A 118 -6.51 -23.58 -3.38
CA ALA A 118 -5.23 -23.18 -3.97
C ALA A 118 -5.12 -21.65 -4.10
N PHE A 119 -6.17 -20.99 -4.58
CA PHE A 119 -6.25 -19.53 -4.68
C PHE A 119 -6.12 -18.87 -3.30
N ALA A 120 -6.87 -19.34 -2.30
CA ALA A 120 -6.81 -18.80 -0.93
C ALA A 120 -5.40 -18.92 -0.33
N VAL A 121 -4.72 -20.06 -0.58
CA VAL A 121 -3.33 -20.27 -0.15
C VAL A 121 -2.38 -19.35 -0.92
N ALA A 122 -2.56 -19.15 -2.21
CA ALA A 122 -1.74 -18.24 -3.02
C ALA A 122 -1.86 -16.79 -2.56
N ALA A 123 -3.09 -16.29 -2.33
CA ALA A 123 -3.32 -14.96 -1.79
C ALA A 123 -2.69 -14.78 -0.39
N THR A 124 -2.78 -15.80 0.46
CA THR A 124 -2.09 -15.80 1.77
C THR A 124 -0.57 -15.69 1.62
N LYS A 125 0.03 -16.47 0.70
CA LYS A 125 1.47 -16.43 0.43
C LYS A 125 1.91 -15.05 -0.06
N CYS A 126 1.08 -14.39 -0.88
CA CYS A 126 1.35 -13.04 -1.33
C CYS A 126 1.39 -12.03 -0.17
N SER A 127 0.42 -12.08 0.75
CA SER A 127 0.46 -11.24 1.96
C SER A 127 1.69 -11.51 2.83
N ASN A 128 2.08 -12.78 3.03
CA ASN A 128 3.30 -13.13 3.78
C ASN A 128 4.58 -12.63 3.10
N LEU A 129 4.63 -12.67 1.76
CA LEU A 129 5.75 -12.13 1.00
C LEU A 129 5.86 -10.61 1.19
N ILE A 130 4.74 -9.90 1.08
CA ILE A 130 4.69 -8.44 1.29
C ILE A 130 5.14 -8.08 2.71
N ASP A 131 4.66 -8.82 3.72
CA ASP A 131 5.07 -8.66 5.12
C ASP A 131 6.59 -8.81 5.30
N SER A 132 7.17 -9.86 4.73
CA SER A 132 8.61 -10.11 4.77
C SER A 132 9.41 -9.01 4.07
N LEU A 133 8.90 -8.47 2.96
CA LEU A 133 9.57 -7.39 2.22
C LEU A 133 9.53 -6.07 2.99
N LEU A 134 8.44 -5.75 3.69
CA LEU A 134 8.33 -4.54 4.51
C LEU A 134 9.39 -4.46 5.62
N GLY A 135 9.82 -5.61 6.14
CA GLY A 135 10.88 -5.71 7.14
C GLY A 135 12.29 -5.50 6.57
N THR A 136 12.49 -5.64 5.27
CA THR A 136 13.81 -5.59 4.61
C THR A 136 14.04 -4.34 3.77
N VAL A 137 12.98 -3.78 3.18
CA VAL A 137 13.06 -2.56 2.37
C VAL A 137 13.34 -1.37 3.27
N ALA A 138 14.34 -0.54 2.93
CA ALA A 138 14.65 0.69 3.66
C ALA A 138 13.95 1.93 3.07
N ASP A 139 13.72 1.91 1.76
CA ASP A 139 13.14 3.03 1.03
C ASP A 139 11.65 3.22 1.36
N LYS A 140 11.27 4.45 1.74
CA LYS A 140 9.89 4.74 2.17
C LYS A 140 8.90 4.68 1.02
N HIS A 141 9.28 5.08 -0.20
CA HIS A 141 8.40 4.96 -1.35
C HIS A 141 8.08 3.49 -1.61
N ALA A 142 9.09 2.63 -1.62
CA ALA A 142 8.91 1.18 -1.80
C ALA A 142 8.06 0.55 -0.68
N LYS A 143 8.23 0.95 0.59
CA LYS A 143 7.34 0.51 1.68
C LYS A 143 5.89 0.93 1.46
N ASP A 144 5.70 2.14 0.94
CA ASP A 144 4.36 2.65 0.66
C ASP A 144 3.66 1.85 -0.42
N GLN A 145 4.36 1.55 -1.52
CA GLN A 145 3.86 0.68 -2.59
C GLN A 145 3.50 -0.73 -2.07
N LEU A 146 4.34 -1.30 -1.21
CA LEU A 146 4.04 -2.56 -0.52
C LEU A 146 2.82 -2.42 0.40
N GLY A 147 2.63 -1.27 1.04
CA GLY A 147 1.50 -0.99 1.92
C GLY A 147 0.16 -0.96 1.20
N TYR A 148 0.09 -0.38 0.00
CA TYR A 148 -1.11 -0.47 -0.84
C TYR A 148 -1.40 -1.90 -1.26
N SER A 149 -0.36 -2.64 -1.67
CA SER A 149 -0.47 -4.04 -2.07
C SER A 149 -0.97 -4.93 -0.95
N ALA A 150 -0.41 -4.76 0.25
CA ALA A 150 -0.82 -5.49 1.44
C ALA A 150 -2.32 -5.34 1.73
N ASN A 151 -2.82 -4.11 1.63
CA ASN A 151 -4.20 -3.81 1.96
C ASN A 151 -5.19 -4.08 0.81
N ALA A 152 -4.71 -4.24 -0.42
CA ALA A 152 -5.51 -4.78 -1.52
C ALA A 152 -5.66 -6.32 -1.41
N VAL A 153 -4.56 -7.03 -1.14
CA VAL A 153 -4.53 -8.50 -1.10
C VAL A 153 -5.06 -9.07 0.23
N GLY A 154 -4.83 -8.38 1.35
CA GLY A 154 -5.24 -8.81 2.68
C GLY A 154 -6.73 -9.20 2.80
N PRO A 155 -7.70 -8.36 2.40
CA PRO A 155 -9.11 -8.73 2.47
C PRO A 155 -9.50 -9.84 1.49
N ILE A 156 -8.85 -9.94 0.31
CA ILE A 156 -9.01 -11.07 -0.63
C ILE A 156 -8.61 -12.37 0.06
N ALA A 157 -7.42 -12.40 0.67
CA ALA A 157 -6.93 -13.57 1.38
C ALA A 157 -7.84 -13.94 2.55
N LEU A 158 -8.32 -12.97 3.34
CA LEU A 158 -9.24 -13.23 4.45
C LEU A 158 -10.53 -13.92 3.99
N VAL A 159 -11.21 -13.36 2.99
CA VAL A 159 -12.51 -13.87 2.54
C VAL A 159 -12.39 -15.20 1.81
N THR A 160 -11.37 -15.37 0.97
CA THR A 160 -11.16 -16.63 0.24
C THR A 160 -10.74 -17.75 1.16
N ARG A 161 -9.93 -17.48 2.20
CA ARG A 161 -9.65 -18.45 3.25
C ARG A 161 -10.92 -18.90 3.96
N SER A 162 -11.75 -17.95 4.41
CA SER A 162 -13.03 -18.29 5.05
C SER A 162 -13.96 -19.11 4.14
N ARG A 163 -13.99 -18.78 2.84
CA ARG A 163 -14.80 -19.53 1.87
C ARG A 163 -14.28 -20.94 1.61
N SER A 164 -12.97 -21.12 1.59
CA SER A 164 -12.31 -22.40 1.40
C SER A 164 -12.18 -23.22 2.69
N GLY A 165 -12.87 -22.84 3.77
CA GLY A 165 -12.83 -23.54 5.06
C GLY A 165 -11.51 -23.41 5.83
N LEU A 166 -10.64 -22.47 5.44
CA LEU A 166 -9.37 -22.21 6.10
C LEU A 166 -9.55 -21.20 7.25
N SER A 167 -8.99 -21.51 8.41
CA SER A 167 -9.01 -20.62 9.57
C SER A 167 -8.17 -19.35 9.33
N ASN A 168 -8.65 -18.21 9.79
CA ASN A 168 -7.91 -16.94 9.76
C ASN A 168 -7.14 -16.64 11.07
N GLN A 169 -7.17 -17.54 12.05
CA GLN A 169 -6.54 -17.33 13.37
C GLN A 169 -5.04 -17.03 13.29
N SER A 170 -4.30 -17.69 12.40
CA SER A 170 -2.87 -17.45 12.19
C SER A 170 -2.58 -16.36 11.15
N PHE A 171 -3.59 -15.95 10.37
CA PHE A 171 -3.40 -15.00 9.28
C PHE A 171 -3.73 -13.56 9.69
N VAL A 172 -4.72 -13.34 10.56
CA VAL A 172 -5.02 -12.00 11.12
C VAL A 172 -3.78 -11.38 11.80
N PRO A 173 -2.98 -12.12 12.60
CA PRO A 173 -1.73 -11.58 13.14
C PRO A 173 -0.74 -11.09 12.09
N VAL A 174 -0.61 -11.79 10.95
CA VAL A 174 0.26 -11.34 9.84
C VAL A 174 -0.22 -10.00 9.31
N LEU A 175 -1.52 -9.87 9.01
CA LEU A 175 -2.06 -8.60 8.51
C LEU A 175 -1.93 -7.46 9.53
N ARG A 176 -2.01 -7.76 10.83
CA ARG A 176 -1.74 -6.77 11.89
C ARG A 176 -0.28 -6.34 11.88
N ASP A 177 0.65 -7.29 11.83
CA ASP A 177 2.09 -6.98 11.81
C ASP A 177 2.46 -6.14 10.56
N THR A 178 2.02 -6.58 9.38
CA THR A 178 2.18 -5.86 8.12
C THR A 178 1.71 -4.40 8.24
N ASN A 179 0.50 -4.16 8.76
CA ASN A 179 -0.02 -2.80 8.92
C ASN A 179 0.64 -2.01 10.05
N GLN A 180 1.15 -2.68 11.09
CA GLN A 180 1.94 -2.03 12.12
C GLN A 180 3.28 -1.55 11.57
N GLN A 181 3.94 -2.35 10.71
CA GLN A 181 5.18 -1.97 10.03
C GLN A 181 4.95 -0.76 9.11
N ILE A 182 3.86 -0.73 8.34
CA ILE A 182 3.49 0.41 7.49
C ILE A 182 3.22 1.66 8.34
N SER A 183 2.35 1.54 9.35
CA SER A 183 1.98 2.64 10.24
C SER A 183 3.21 3.26 10.93
N THR A 184 4.15 2.43 11.38
CA THR A 184 5.35 2.91 12.08
C THR A 184 6.38 3.52 11.13
N SER A 185 6.63 2.89 9.98
CA SER A 185 7.68 3.33 9.05
C SER A 185 7.31 4.55 8.21
N LEU A 186 6.02 4.75 7.95
CA LEU A 186 5.49 5.84 7.14
C LEU A 186 4.83 6.95 7.98
N ALA A 187 4.92 6.89 9.31
CA ALA A 187 4.38 7.92 10.19
C ALA A 187 4.90 9.31 9.82
N PRO A 188 4.01 10.31 9.65
CA PRO A 188 4.42 11.69 9.46
C PRO A 188 5.21 12.21 10.65
N SER A 189 6.25 12.98 10.35
CA SER A 189 7.03 13.69 11.36
C SER A 189 6.28 14.94 11.77
N CYS A 190 6.01 15.10 13.07
CA CYS A 190 5.22 16.22 13.58
C CYS A 190 5.99 17.05 14.59
N SER A 191 5.76 18.36 14.57
CA SER A 191 6.31 19.31 15.52
C SER A 191 5.27 20.35 15.92
N PHE A 192 5.39 20.89 17.14
CA PHE A 192 4.58 22.02 17.56
C PHE A 192 5.19 23.31 17.01
N VAL A 193 4.43 24.03 16.20
CA VAL A 193 4.82 25.34 15.65
C VAL A 193 3.84 26.40 16.11
N PHE A 194 4.28 27.65 16.12
CA PHE A 194 3.39 28.79 16.33
C PHE A 194 2.89 29.25 14.97
N ASP A 195 1.58 29.19 14.77
CA ASP A 195 0.94 29.65 13.56
C ASP A 195 0.22 30.98 13.85
N PRO A 196 0.63 32.08 13.18
CA PRO A 196 -0.01 33.38 13.36
C PRO A 196 -1.48 33.40 12.93
N ASP A 197 -1.90 32.56 11.99
CA ASP A 197 -3.28 32.52 11.48
C ASP A 197 -4.23 31.87 12.50
N PHE A 198 -3.74 30.92 13.30
CA PHE A 198 -4.48 30.32 14.41
C PHE A 198 -4.27 31.04 15.75
N GLN A 199 -3.46 32.11 15.78
CA GLN A 199 -3.06 32.83 17.00
C GLN A 199 -2.60 31.88 18.12
N GLY A 200 -1.93 30.79 17.77
CA GLY A 200 -1.75 29.67 18.68
C GLY A 200 -0.71 28.65 18.23
N LYS A 201 -0.53 27.62 19.06
CA LYS A 201 0.32 26.47 18.72
C LYS A 201 -0.51 25.44 17.97
N VAL A 202 -0.01 25.02 16.81
CA VAL A 202 -0.57 23.94 15.98
C VAL A 202 0.45 22.83 15.83
N TRP A 203 -0.02 21.65 15.41
CA TRP A 203 0.84 20.56 14.97
C TRP A 203 1.10 20.69 13.49
N ALA A 204 2.35 20.95 13.12
CA ALA A 204 2.82 20.85 11.74
C ALA A 204 3.37 19.45 11.49
N CYS A 205 2.76 18.72 10.57
CA CYS A 205 3.14 17.36 10.22
C CYS A 205 3.58 17.27 8.76
N ALA A 206 4.66 16.54 8.50
CA ALA A 206 5.17 16.29 7.15
C ALA A 206 5.34 14.79 6.91
N SER A 207 4.83 14.31 5.77
CA SER A 207 5.00 12.94 5.30
C SER A 207 6.23 12.83 4.39
N TYR A 208 6.60 11.59 4.06
CA TYR A 208 7.83 11.33 3.30
C TYR A 208 7.71 11.70 1.80
N ASP A 209 6.49 11.72 1.27
CA ASP A 209 6.15 12.10 -0.10
C ASP A 209 6.01 13.62 -0.28
N GLY A 210 6.30 14.41 0.76
CA GLY A 210 6.23 15.87 0.74
C GLY A 210 4.86 16.46 1.08
N GLY A 211 3.90 15.63 1.48
CA GLY A 211 2.65 16.07 2.08
C GLY A 211 2.89 16.82 3.38
N PHE A 212 2.09 17.85 3.61
CA PHE A 212 2.23 18.75 4.75
C PHE A 212 0.86 19.26 5.19
N ASP A 213 0.63 19.32 6.48
CA ASP A 213 -0.60 19.86 7.05
C ASP A 213 -0.39 20.42 8.47
N GLU A 214 -1.21 21.39 8.84
CA GLU A 214 -1.18 22.11 10.12
C GLU A 214 -2.57 22.09 10.76
N GLU A 215 -2.69 21.42 11.90
CA GLU A 215 -3.96 21.30 12.63
C GLU A 215 -3.77 21.44 14.13
N LEU A 216 -4.85 21.80 14.83
CA LEU A 216 -4.88 21.81 16.30
C LEU A 216 -4.77 20.40 16.89
N ASP A 217 -5.30 19.40 16.19
CA ASP A 217 -5.21 17.99 16.56
C ASP A 217 -4.09 17.30 15.79
N ARG A 218 -3.18 16.64 16.53
CA ARG A 218 -2.04 15.93 15.94
C ARG A 218 -2.46 14.85 14.97
N THR A 219 -3.51 14.11 15.28
CA THR A 219 -3.95 12.96 14.48
C THR A 219 -4.53 13.44 13.15
N ARG A 220 -5.29 14.54 13.17
CA ARG A 220 -5.76 15.21 11.94
C ARG A 220 -4.60 15.70 11.09
N ALA A 221 -3.65 16.43 11.67
CA ALA A 221 -2.45 16.89 10.94
C ALA A 221 -1.70 15.72 10.29
N GLN A 222 -1.50 14.60 11.03
CA GLN A 222 -0.89 13.40 10.48
C GLN A 222 -1.70 12.80 9.32
N THR A 223 -3.02 12.70 9.48
CA THR A 223 -3.90 12.09 8.48
C THR A 223 -3.90 12.89 7.18
N PHE A 224 -3.98 14.22 7.26
CA PHE A 224 -3.97 15.08 6.08
C PHE A 224 -2.58 15.13 5.42
N ALA A 225 -1.51 15.27 6.20
CA ALA A 225 -0.15 15.22 5.66
C ALA A 225 0.10 13.88 4.93
N ALA A 226 -0.40 12.76 5.47
CA ALA A 226 -0.21 11.43 4.91
C ALA A 226 -1.29 11.00 3.90
N ALA A 227 -2.19 11.89 3.46
CA ALA A 227 -3.41 11.52 2.75
C ALA A 227 -3.15 10.73 1.45
N ASN A 228 -2.00 10.96 0.81
CA ASN A 228 -1.59 10.30 -0.43
C ASN A 228 -0.64 9.11 -0.21
N THR A 229 -0.53 8.61 1.02
CA THR A 229 0.27 7.45 1.39
C THR A 229 -0.62 6.30 1.86
N SER A 230 -0.05 5.11 2.04
CA SER A 230 -0.69 3.94 2.63
C SER A 230 -0.82 4.02 4.16
N TRP A 231 -0.22 5.05 4.80
CA TRP A 231 -0.27 5.23 6.25
C TRP A 231 -1.69 5.37 6.83
N PRO A 232 -2.59 6.21 6.28
CA PRO A 232 -3.97 6.30 6.77
C PRO A 232 -4.70 4.95 6.66
N MET A 233 -4.49 4.27 5.53
CA MET A 233 -5.06 2.95 5.28
C MET A 233 -4.60 1.94 6.32
N ALA A 234 -3.30 1.88 6.60
CA ALA A 234 -2.74 0.94 7.57
C ALA A 234 -3.30 1.15 8.98
N ASN A 235 -3.40 2.40 9.45
CA ASN A 235 -3.97 2.71 10.75
C ASN A 235 -5.46 2.36 10.84
N GLN A 236 -6.18 2.60 9.75
CA GLN A 236 -7.58 2.21 9.68
C GLN A 236 -7.75 0.68 9.67
N THR A 237 -6.93 -0.03 8.90
CA THR A 237 -6.90 -1.49 8.86
C THR A 237 -6.57 -2.07 10.23
N LEU A 238 -5.60 -1.51 10.97
CA LEU A 238 -5.31 -1.93 12.34
C LEU A 238 -6.55 -1.84 13.24
N ALA A 239 -7.32 -0.75 13.15
CA ALA A 239 -8.56 -0.60 13.91
C ALA A 239 -9.66 -1.59 13.47
N GLN A 240 -9.73 -1.93 12.18
CA GLN A 240 -10.63 -2.96 11.68
C GLN A 240 -10.24 -4.35 12.19
N LEU A 241 -8.95 -4.68 12.10
CA LEU A 241 -8.38 -5.95 12.52
C LEU A 241 -8.46 -6.15 14.03
N ALA A 242 -8.42 -5.11 14.86
CA ALA A 242 -8.52 -5.24 16.33
C ALA A 242 -9.82 -5.93 16.80
N GLY A 243 -10.87 -5.93 15.97
CA GLY A 243 -12.15 -6.60 16.25
C GLY A 243 -12.30 -8.01 15.68
N LEU A 244 -11.22 -8.59 15.14
CA LEU A 244 -11.15 -9.92 14.52
C LEU A 244 -10.27 -10.87 15.35
#